data_AF-A0A9W7EM63-F1
#
_entry.id   AF-A0A9W7EM63-F1
#
_cell.length_a   1.000
_cell.length_b   1.000
_cell.length_c   1.000
_cell.angle_alpha   90.00
_cell.angle_beta   90.00
_cell.angle_gamma   90.00
#
_symmetry.space_group_name_H-M   'P 1'
#
loop_
_entity.id
_entity.type
_entity.pdbx_description
1 polymer ?
#
loop_
_entity_poly.entity_id
_entity_poly.type
_entity_poly.pdbx_seq_one_letter_code
_entity_poly.pdbx_strand_id
1 'polypeptide(L)'
;MSSIIVSSSDPITYIVPAALVSVAGLVYTAGKADGGQKPSAKARQQRTNKKKGLSHKSDPPSRLPLGSLDIRRKCQIALGGPTDHSGEVIVSAVPGFDLDSTIFGSVTGLLPRTVQKSKVAIELFWSDAAISRVEMLYAPVPPPPSYKSQILDFMNDECDFAIEHADGSFMDHLKFCHDYAVHNYKDVSPVPMLLHSIMGVGTNFFPMKIQQVGRLKELVTPQEFSHIEAFPSFLRLVLGTDLLEVMKAKKNELHKLKGLNCYRVIDNSPLSLNGEDFWTQMNYQLLHMLDFLPAASWLSQLDDGFMWAFIQLHEILTDSGRMACKVEFDLSSGECTPDGMPLTVGSILRGVIPDFIIKKLAQKAIGKFSKAINHDLTYELIWE
;
A
#
# COMPACT_ATOMS: atom_id res chain seq x y z
N MET A 1 -22.62 36.21 -21.09
CA MET A 1 -22.82 36.66 -19.70
C MET A 1 -24.21 36.23 -19.27
N SER A 2 -24.31 35.08 -18.61
CA SER A 2 -25.53 34.63 -17.91
C SER A 2 -25.06 33.81 -16.72
N SER A 3 -25.05 34.45 -15.55
CA SER A 3 -24.72 33.87 -14.25
C SER A 3 -25.94 33.14 -13.69
N ILE A 4 -25.80 31.83 -13.43
CA ILE A 4 -26.78 31.06 -12.65
C ILE A 4 -26.12 30.75 -11.31
N ILE A 5 -26.67 31.36 -10.25
CA ILE A 5 -26.38 31.05 -8.85
C ILE A 5 -27.37 29.96 -8.45
N VAL A 6 -26.88 28.77 -8.10
CA VAL A 6 -27.71 27.74 -7.45
C VAL A 6 -27.24 27.61 -6.00
N SER A 7 -28.14 27.96 -5.10
CA SER A 7 -28.04 27.82 -3.65
C SER A 7 -28.31 26.35 -3.27
N SER A 8 -27.42 25.71 -2.51
CA SER A 8 -27.66 24.41 -1.89
C SER A 8 -27.76 24.55 -0.36
N SER A 9 -28.98 24.55 0.16
CA SER A 9 -29.34 24.07 1.50
C SER A 9 -29.71 22.59 1.32
N ASP A 10 -29.11 21.61 1.98
CA ASP A 10 -29.25 21.32 3.42
C ASP A 10 -28.07 20.47 3.95
N PRO A 11 -27.59 20.69 5.19
CA PRO A 11 -26.65 19.78 5.83
C PRO A 11 -27.36 18.63 6.56
N ILE A 12 -26.91 17.40 6.30
CA ILE A 12 -27.24 16.20 7.08
C ILE A 12 -26.72 16.41 8.52
N THR A 13 -27.65 16.45 9.47
CA THR A 13 -27.34 16.62 10.89
C THR A 13 -27.02 15.25 11.49
N TYR A 14 -25.75 15.01 11.82
CA TYR A 14 -25.37 13.90 12.70
C TYR A 14 -25.55 14.33 14.16
N ILE A 15 -26.51 13.72 14.85
CA ILE A 15 -26.69 13.85 16.29
C ILE A 15 -25.63 12.96 16.96
N VAL A 16 -24.58 13.56 17.49
CA VAL A 16 -23.62 12.90 18.38
C VAL A 16 -24.19 12.96 19.80
N PRO A 17 -24.38 11.83 20.51
CA PRO A 17 -24.77 11.86 21.91
C PRO A 17 -23.67 12.52 22.75
N ALA A 18 -24.05 13.54 23.50
CA ALA A 18 -23.19 14.22 24.46
C ALA A 18 -22.91 13.31 25.67
N ALA A 19 -21.81 12.57 25.64
CA ALA A 19 -21.21 11.98 26.84
C ALA A 19 -19.75 11.60 26.56
N LEU A 20 -18.81 12.51 26.84
CA LEU A 20 -17.47 12.24 27.41
C LEU A 20 -16.68 13.54 27.47
N VAL A 21 -17.01 14.33 28.50
CA VAL A 21 -16.15 15.40 29.02
C VAL A 21 -15.20 14.78 30.04
N SER A 22 -13.94 15.22 30.00
CA SER A 22 -12.89 15.06 31.03
C SER A 22 -12.14 13.73 31.08
N VAL A 23 -10.96 13.68 30.45
CA VAL A 23 -9.71 13.32 31.16
C VAL A 23 -8.55 14.14 30.57
N ALA A 24 -8.35 15.35 31.09
CA ALA A 24 -7.07 16.02 31.07
C ALA A 24 -6.58 16.10 32.52
N GLY A 25 -5.48 15.41 32.83
CA GLY A 25 -4.79 15.55 34.11
C GLY A 25 -4.42 14.22 34.75
N LEU A 26 -3.13 13.87 34.70
CA LEU A 26 -2.33 13.16 35.71
C LEU A 26 -0.99 12.83 35.04
N VAL A 27 -0.02 13.74 35.09
CA VAL A 27 0.99 13.90 36.16
C VAL A 27 2.03 12.76 36.16
N TYR A 28 3.23 13.24 35.86
CA TYR A 28 4.55 12.66 36.00
C TYR A 28 4.82 12.19 37.43
N THR A 29 5.18 10.91 37.63
CA THR A 29 6.04 10.50 38.76
C THR A 29 6.96 9.36 38.34
N ALA A 30 8.25 9.61 38.52
CA ALA A 30 9.32 8.63 38.42
C ALA A 30 9.27 7.64 39.59
N GLY A 31 9.58 6.38 39.33
CA GLY A 31 9.80 5.34 40.35
C GLY A 31 10.77 4.30 39.83
N LYS A 32 11.90 4.15 40.53
CA LYS A 32 12.95 3.16 40.27
C LYS A 32 12.69 1.87 41.06
N ALA A 33 13.17 0.77 40.46
CA ALA A 33 13.78 -0.43 41.05
C ALA A 33 12.93 -1.70 41.27
N ASP A 34 13.53 -2.76 40.72
CA ASP A 34 13.66 -4.16 41.15
C ASP A 34 12.57 -5.22 40.88
N GLY A 35 12.99 -6.18 40.05
CA GLY A 35 13.14 -7.58 40.47
C GLY A 35 11.93 -8.49 40.31
N GLY A 36 11.98 -9.41 39.34
CA GLY A 36 11.15 -10.63 39.41
C GLY A 36 10.74 -11.27 38.09
N GLN A 37 11.43 -12.36 37.76
CA GLN A 37 10.96 -13.56 37.05
C GLN A 37 10.24 -13.47 35.67
N LYS A 38 10.95 -14.01 34.66
CA LYS A 38 10.45 -14.38 33.33
C LYS A 38 9.43 -15.53 33.39
N PRO A 39 8.29 -15.44 32.69
CA PRO A 39 7.52 -16.61 32.28
C PRO A 39 8.09 -17.22 30.99
N SER A 40 8.07 -18.55 30.95
CA SER A 40 8.74 -19.42 29.97
C SER A 40 8.11 -19.41 28.57
N ALA A 41 8.98 -19.40 27.55
CA ALA A 41 8.66 -19.55 26.15
C ALA A 41 8.32 -21.01 25.77
N LYS A 42 7.05 -21.28 25.43
CA LYS A 42 6.63 -22.45 24.63
C LYS A 42 5.38 -22.09 23.81
N ALA A 43 5.58 -21.34 22.73
CA ALA A 43 4.68 -21.26 21.56
C ALA A 43 5.36 -20.52 20.37
N ARG A 44 6.69 -20.58 20.25
CA ARG A 44 7.46 -19.93 19.18
C ARG A 44 8.26 -20.99 18.43
N GLN A 45 7.56 -21.81 17.65
CA GLN A 45 8.22 -22.89 16.91
C GLN A 45 7.47 -23.29 15.64
N GLN A 46 7.34 -22.36 14.68
CA GLN A 46 7.09 -22.73 13.28
C GLN A 46 7.91 -21.97 12.21
N ARG A 47 8.85 -21.07 12.57
CA ARG A 47 9.76 -20.47 11.56
C ARG A 47 11.27 -20.58 11.83
N THR A 48 11.69 -21.22 12.92
CA THR A 48 13.13 -21.40 13.21
C THR A 48 13.41 -22.84 13.66
N ASN A 49 13.54 -23.77 12.72
CA ASN A 49 14.38 -24.98 12.85
C ASN A 49 14.34 -25.82 11.57
N LYS A 50 15.09 -25.41 10.54
CA LYS A 50 15.69 -26.36 9.59
C LYS A 50 16.88 -25.73 8.87
N LYS A 51 17.99 -25.52 9.59
CA LYS A 51 19.35 -25.44 9.01
C LYS A 51 20.38 -25.35 10.13
N LYS A 52 20.71 -26.49 10.72
CA LYS A 52 22.02 -26.71 11.34
C LYS A 52 22.51 -28.10 10.92
N GLY A 53 23.64 -28.12 10.23
CA GLY A 53 24.41 -29.31 9.88
C GLY A 53 24.40 -29.63 8.39
N LEU A 54 25.37 -29.08 7.64
CA LEU A 54 26.33 -29.84 6.82
C LEU A 54 27.17 -28.90 5.92
N SER A 55 28.49 -28.98 6.10
CA SER A 55 29.55 -28.80 5.09
C SER A 55 29.63 -27.49 4.29
N HIS A 56 30.69 -26.73 4.57
CA HIS A 56 31.26 -25.67 3.71
C HIS A 56 31.41 -26.14 2.25
N LYS A 57 30.57 -25.62 1.37
CA LYS A 57 30.95 -25.15 0.02
C LYS A 57 30.37 -23.74 -0.10
N SER A 58 31.17 -22.80 -0.57
CA SER A 58 30.75 -21.42 -0.84
C SER A 58 29.68 -21.44 -1.93
N ASP A 59 28.41 -21.38 -1.52
CA ASP A 59 27.32 -21.10 -2.44
C ASP A 59 27.55 -19.73 -3.09
N PRO A 60 27.23 -19.57 -4.39
CA PRO A 60 27.24 -18.25 -5.03
C PRO A 60 26.32 -17.29 -4.26
N PRO A 61 26.54 -15.96 -4.34
CA PRO A 61 25.72 -14.98 -3.61
C PRO A 61 24.25 -15.32 -3.80
N SER A 62 23.56 -15.53 -2.68
CA SER A 62 22.19 -16.03 -2.63
C SER A 62 21.30 -15.12 -3.46
N ARG A 63 20.72 -15.64 -4.55
CA ARG A 63 19.67 -14.95 -5.31
C ARG A 63 18.61 -14.45 -4.33
N LEU A 64 18.19 -13.18 -4.48
CA LEU A 64 17.08 -12.60 -3.74
C LEU A 64 15.91 -13.60 -3.73
N PRO A 65 15.39 -13.96 -2.55
CA PRO A 65 14.20 -14.79 -2.51
C PRO A 65 13.07 -14.03 -3.20
N LEU A 66 12.35 -14.69 -4.10
CA LEU A 66 11.23 -14.09 -4.86
C LEU A 66 10.03 -13.72 -3.97
N GLY A 67 10.17 -13.71 -2.66
CA GLY A 67 9.08 -13.52 -1.71
C GLY A 67 8.14 -14.72 -1.59
N SER A 68 7.19 -14.61 -0.68
CA SER A 68 6.15 -15.59 -0.35
C SER A 68 4.78 -14.93 -0.25
N LEU A 69 3.76 -15.62 -0.73
CA LEU A 69 2.38 -15.15 -0.60
C LEU A 69 1.80 -15.66 0.71
N ASP A 70 1.32 -14.73 1.54
CA ASP A 70 0.52 -15.06 2.71
C ASP A 70 -0.90 -15.47 2.32
N ILE A 71 -1.70 -15.86 3.32
CA ILE A 71 -3.09 -16.29 3.13
C ILE A 71 -3.94 -15.20 2.51
N ARG A 72 -3.81 -13.93 2.95
CA ARG A 72 -4.58 -12.81 2.39
C ARG A 72 -4.29 -12.64 0.90
N ARG A 73 -3.02 -12.57 0.53
CA ARG A 73 -2.54 -12.37 -0.85
C ARG A 73 -2.98 -13.51 -1.76
N LYS A 74 -2.92 -14.77 -1.30
CA LYS A 74 -3.45 -15.94 -2.01
C LYS A 74 -4.96 -15.80 -2.27
N CYS A 75 -5.73 -15.46 -1.24
CA CYS A 75 -7.17 -15.26 -1.37
C CYS A 75 -7.49 -14.16 -2.38
N GLN A 76 -6.78 -13.03 -2.30
CA GLN A 76 -6.95 -11.90 -3.20
C GLN A 76 -6.71 -12.27 -4.67
N ILE A 77 -5.62 -12.98 -4.96
CA ILE A 77 -5.31 -13.44 -6.33
C ILE A 77 -6.39 -14.40 -6.83
N ALA A 78 -6.81 -15.37 -6.01
CA ALA A 78 -7.77 -16.40 -6.39
C ALA A 78 -9.16 -15.83 -6.68
N LEU A 79 -9.63 -14.89 -5.86
CA LEU A 79 -10.94 -14.27 -6.03
C LEU A 79 -10.90 -13.12 -7.06
N GLY A 80 -9.74 -12.50 -7.24
CA GLY A 80 -9.58 -11.30 -8.06
C GLY A 80 -10.15 -10.07 -7.36
N GLY A 81 -9.90 -9.92 -6.06
CA GLY A 81 -10.34 -8.77 -5.26
C GLY A 81 -10.04 -8.95 -3.77
N PRO A 82 -10.16 -7.89 -2.95
CA PRO A 82 -9.96 -7.99 -1.52
C PRO A 82 -11.14 -8.67 -0.81
N THR A 83 -10.93 -9.16 0.40
CA THR A 83 -11.98 -9.73 1.26
C THR A 83 -11.78 -9.29 2.70
N ASP A 84 -12.88 -8.95 3.38
CA ASP A 84 -12.86 -8.71 4.82
C ASP A 84 -12.87 -10.05 5.55
N HIS A 85 -11.79 -10.36 6.27
CA HIS A 85 -11.63 -11.62 6.99
C HIS A 85 -12.00 -11.53 8.47
N SER A 86 -12.90 -10.62 8.84
CA SER A 86 -13.41 -10.51 10.21
C SER A 86 -13.91 -11.86 10.73
N GLY A 87 -13.49 -12.20 11.95
CA GLY A 87 -13.78 -13.51 12.56
C GLY A 87 -12.90 -14.68 12.08
N GLU A 88 -12.14 -14.51 11.00
CA GLU A 88 -11.21 -15.53 10.47
C GLU A 88 -9.74 -15.25 10.79
N VAL A 89 -9.39 -13.98 11.08
CA VAL A 89 -8.04 -13.52 11.35
C VAL A 89 -7.97 -12.70 12.64
N ILE A 90 -6.89 -12.89 13.40
CA ILE A 90 -6.51 -12.05 14.54
C ILE A 90 -5.27 -11.25 14.14
N VAL A 91 -5.34 -9.93 14.34
CA VAL A 91 -4.23 -9.02 14.14
C VAL A 91 -3.56 -8.78 15.48
N SER A 92 -2.26 -9.07 15.58
CA SER A 92 -1.49 -8.85 16.81
C SER A 92 -0.36 -7.87 16.56
N ALA A 93 -0.12 -6.96 17.50
CA ALA A 93 1.02 -6.05 17.42
C ALA A 93 2.33 -6.80 17.66
N VAL A 94 3.36 -6.55 16.84
CA VAL A 94 4.70 -7.13 17.00
C VAL A 94 5.45 -6.40 18.11
N PRO A 95 5.77 -7.06 19.25
CA PRO A 95 6.46 -6.41 20.35
C PRO A 95 7.88 -6.01 19.95
N GLY A 96 8.29 -4.79 20.31
CA GLY A 96 9.64 -4.31 20.03
C GLY A 96 9.94 -3.98 18.57
N PHE A 97 8.92 -3.91 17.69
CA PHE A 97 9.11 -3.50 16.31
C PHE A 97 9.81 -2.13 16.22
N ASP A 98 10.91 -2.08 15.48
CA ASP A 98 11.68 -0.88 15.23
C ASP A 98 11.26 -0.27 13.88
N LEU A 99 10.71 0.94 13.92
CA LEU A 99 10.30 1.64 12.70
C LEU A 99 11.53 2.17 11.95
N ASP A 100 12.64 2.44 12.65
CA ASP A 100 13.85 3.02 12.07
C ASP A 100 14.64 2.02 11.23
N SER A 101 14.43 0.72 11.43
CA SER A 101 14.96 -0.34 10.58
C SER A 101 14.14 -0.59 9.31
N THR A 102 13.26 0.32 8.91
CA THR A 102 12.37 0.20 7.75
C THR A 102 12.44 1.44 6.86
N ILE A 103 11.80 1.39 5.69
CA ILE A 103 11.61 2.55 4.80
C ILE A 103 10.88 3.73 5.46
N PHE A 104 10.20 3.47 6.60
CA PHE A 104 9.50 4.48 7.38
C PHE A 104 10.36 5.12 8.48
N GLY A 105 11.65 4.80 8.59
CA GLY A 105 12.54 5.42 9.58
C GLY A 105 12.65 6.94 9.43
N SER A 106 12.45 7.46 8.22
CA SER A 106 12.39 8.89 7.93
C SER A 106 11.11 9.59 8.41
N VAL A 107 10.07 8.84 8.82
CA VAL A 107 8.84 9.41 9.40
C VAL A 107 9.18 10.06 10.74
N THR A 108 8.81 11.33 10.89
CA THR A 108 9.15 12.15 12.06
C THR A 108 7.89 12.56 12.83
N GLY A 109 8.05 12.76 14.14
CA GLY A 109 6.96 13.14 15.05
C GLY A 109 6.25 11.95 15.69
N LEU A 110 5.78 12.13 16.93
CA LEU A 110 5.18 11.05 17.73
C LEU A 110 3.92 10.47 17.06
N LEU A 111 2.95 11.33 16.72
CA LEU A 111 1.67 10.89 16.18
C LEU A 111 1.80 10.15 14.83
N PRO A 112 2.48 10.70 13.79
CA PRO A 112 2.67 9.97 12.53
C PRO A 112 3.42 8.65 12.70
N ARG A 113 4.43 8.60 13.57
CA ARG A 113 5.17 7.35 13.86
C ARG A 113 4.30 6.32 14.59
N THR A 114 3.49 6.73 15.55
CA THR A 114 2.56 5.84 16.25
C THR A 114 1.52 5.26 15.29
N VAL A 115 0.94 6.10 14.42
CA VAL A 115 -0.02 5.65 13.39
C VAL A 115 0.66 4.69 12.42
N GLN A 116 1.82 5.05 11.87
CA GLN A 116 2.55 4.18 10.95
C GLN A 116 2.91 2.84 11.59
N LYS A 117 3.47 2.86 12.81
CA LYS A 117 3.83 1.67 13.56
C LYS A 117 2.61 0.77 13.80
N SER A 118 1.43 1.31 14.10
CA SER A 118 0.22 0.50 14.28
C SER A 118 -0.25 -0.24 13.02
N LYS A 119 0.22 0.17 11.83
CA LYS A 119 -0.08 -0.50 10.56
C LYS A 119 0.95 -1.54 10.17
N VAL A 120 2.24 -1.25 10.38
CA VAL A 120 3.33 -2.11 9.91
C VAL A 120 3.86 -3.07 10.98
N ALA A 121 3.67 -2.75 12.26
CA ALA A 121 4.09 -3.59 13.37
C ALA A 121 2.99 -4.60 13.73
N ILE A 122 2.48 -5.34 12.75
CA ILE A 122 1.41 -6.32 12.94
C ILE A 122 1.80 -7.69 12.41
N GLU A 123 1.24 -8.73 13.01
CA GLU A 123 1.30 -10.11 12.57
C GLU A 123 -0.13 -10.67 12.49
N LEU A 124 -0.42 -11.42 11.43
CA LEU A 124 -1.75 -11.99 11.17
C LEU A 124 -1.78 -13.46 11.57
N PHE A 125 -2.74 -13.82 12.43
CA PHE A 125 -2.98 -15.18 12.89
C PHE A 125 -4.32 -15.66 12.32
N TRP A 126 -4.27 -16.64 11.44
CA TRP A 126 -5.44 -17.14 10.71
C TRP A 126 -6.02 -18.37 11.38
N SER A 127 -7.34 -18.52 11.32
CA SER A 127 -8.02 -19.76 11.68
C SER A 127 -7.68 -20.89 10.69
N ASP A 128 -7.61 -22.14 11.18
CA ASP A 128 -7.33 -23.32 10.35
C ASP A 128 -8.38 -23.49 9.23
N ALA A 129 -9.63 -23.10 9.49
CA ALA A 129 -10.71 -23.11 8.51
C ALA A 129 -10.44 -22.12 7.37
N ALA A 130 -10.03 -20.89 7.68
CA ALA A 130 -9.70 -19.89 6.67
C ALA A 130 -8.47 -20.29 5.86
N ILE A 131 -7.41 -20.79 6.50
CA ILE A 131 -6.22 -21.31 5.80
C ILE A 131 -6.65 -22.39 4.81
N SER A 132 -7.40 -23.40 5.27
CA SER A 132 -7.83 -24.53 4.44
C SER A 132 -8.69 -24.07 3.26
N ARG A 133 -9.66 -23.17 3.50
CA ARG A 133 -10.51 -22.58 2.47
C ARG A 133 -9.70 -21.83 1.41
N VAL A 134 -8.77 -20.97 1.84
CA VAL A 134 -7.95 -20.17 0.94
C VAL A 134 -6.98 -21.03 0.13
N GLU A 135 -6.34 -22.03 0.74
CA GLU A 135 -5.46 -22.93 -0.01
C GLU A 135 -6.24 -23.72 -1.07
N MET A 136 -7.48 -24.14 -0.79
CA MET A 136 -8.35 -24.77 -1.80
C MET A 136 -8.72 -23.80 -2.93
N LEU A 137 -9.02 -22.54 -2.60
CA LEU A 137 -9.31 -21.49 -3.60
C LEU A 137 -8.10 -21.15 -4.46
N TYR A 138 -6.89 -21.17 -3.88
CA TYR A 138 -5.65 -20.80 -4.54
C TYR A 138 -5.01 -21.96 -5.32
N ALA A 139 -5.23 -23.21 -4.92
CA ALA A 139 -4.69 -24.40 -5.60
C ALA A 139 -4.87 -24.44 -7.13
N PRO A 140 -6.03 -24.02 -7.72
CA PRO A 140 -6.19 -23.99 -9.17
C PRO A 140 -5.55 -22.77 -9.86
N VAL A 141 -5.03 -21.79 -9.11
CA VAL A 141 -4.37 -20.59 -9.69
C VAL A 141 -3.06 -21.04 -10.36
N PRO A 142 -2.90 -20.82 -11.68
CA PRO A 142 -1.66 -21.17 -12.37
C PRO A 142 -0.45 -20.46 -11.77
N PRO A 143 0.76 -21.06 -11.83
CA PRO A 143 1.95 -20.30 -11.51
C PRO A 143 2.13 -19.15 -12.53
N PRO A 144 2.62 -17.98 -12.11
CA PRO A 144 2.95 -16.91 -13.04
C PRO A 144 4.06 -17.35 -14.00
N PRO A 145 4.14 -16.77 -15.21
CA PRO A 145 5.28 -16.97 -16.08
C PRO A 145 6.60 -16.66 -15.36
N SER A 146 7.65 -17.42 -15.68
CA SER A 146 8.98 -17.16 -15.15
C SER A 146 9.45 -15.75 -15.51
N TYR A 147 10.02 -15.05 -14.54
CA TYR A 147 10.66 -13.76 -14.74
C TYR A 147 11.82 -13.86 -15.74
N LYS A 148 12.06 -12.80 -16.52
CA LYS A 148 13.30 -12.67 -17.30
C LYS A 148 14.46 -12.64 -16.30
N SER A 149 15.41 -13.58 -16.41
CA SER A 149 16.53 -13.68 -15.46
C SER A 149 17.29 -12.37 -15.32
N GLN A 150 17.48 -11.64 -16.43
CA GLN A 150 18.16 -10.35 -16.45
C GLN A 150 17.48 -9.27 -15.61
N ILE A 151 16.14 -9.31 -15.47
CA ILE A 151 15.41 -8.38 -14.59
C ILE A 151 15.68 -8.73 -13.12
N LEU A 152 15.66 -10.03 -12.79
CA LEU A 152 15.97 -10.48 -11.43
C LEU A 152 17.43 -10.20 -11.05
N ASP A 153 18.36 -10.40 -11.98
CA ASP A 153 19.78 -10.11 -11.79
C ASP A 153 19.96 -8.59 -11.57
N PHE A 154 19.30 -7.75 -12.36
CA PHE A 154 19.29 -6.29 -12.15
C PHE A 154 18.75 -5.91 -10.77
N MET A 155 17.62 -6.49 -10.35
CA MET A 155 17.06 -6.26 -9.01
C MET A 155 18.02 -6.73 -7.90
N ASN A 156 18.70 -7.86 -8.08
CA ASN A 156 19.56 -8.46 -7.06
C ASN A 156 20.91 -7.78 -6.93
N ASP A 157 21.53 -7.46 -8.07
CA ASP A 157 22.92 -7.05 -8.14
C ASP A 157 23.09 -5.54 -8.31
N GLU A 158 22.07 -4.86 -8.85
CA GLU A 158 22.15 -3.44 -9.20
C GLU A 158 21.23 -2.55 -8.34
N CYS A 159 20.11 -3.06 -7.83
CA CYS A 159 19.23 -2.31 -6.93
C CYS A 159 19.57 -2.52 -5.45
N ASP A 160 19.52 -1.45 -4.66
CA ASP A 160 19.68 -1.50 -3.21
C ASP A 160 18.33 -1.73 -2.52
N PHE A 161 18.02 -3.00 -2.24
CA PHE A 161 16.85 -3.37 -1.42
C PHE A 161 17.20 -3.54 0.07
N ALA A 162 18.41 -3.18 0.51
CA ALA A 162 18.91 -3.52 1.86
C ALA A 162 18.13 -2.86 3.01
N ILE A 163 17.27 -1.88 2.71
CA ILE A 163 16.47 -1.13 3.70
C ILE A 163 14.98 -1.49 3.61
N GLU A 164 14.54 -2.17 2.55
CA GLU A 164 13.12 -2.43 2.31
C GLU A 164 12.66 -3.70 3.01
N HIS A 165 12.37 -3.50 4.30
CA HIS A 165 11.86 -4.49 5.24
C HIS A 165 12.88 -5.58 5.57
N ALA A 166 13.61 -5.38 6.68
CA ALA A 166 14.60 -6.33 7.20
C ALA A 166 14.06 -7.77 7.46
N ASP A 167 12.75 -7.99 7.30
CA ASP A 167 12.06 -9.29 7.40
C ASP A 167 11.67 -9.92 6.04
N GLY A 168 11.95 -9.26 4.92
CA GLY A 168 11.68 -9.74 3.55
C GLY A 168 10.30 -9.39 2.98
N SER A 169 9.46 -8.64 3.70
CA SER A 169 8.07 -8.38 3.28
C SER A 169 7.93 -7.54 2.00
N PHE A 170 8.98 -6.83 1.58
CA PHE A 170 8.98 -6.06 0.34
C PHE A 170 8.98 -6.95 -0.91
N MET A 171 9.83 -7.99 -0.94
CA MET A 171 9.82 -8.94 -2.06
C MET A 171 8.49 -9.70 -2.11
N ASP A 172 7.89 -9.99 -0.96
CA ASP A 172 6.55 -10.56 -0.90
C ASP A 172 5.49 -9.63 -1.54
N HIS A 173 5.60 -8.32 -1.29
CA HIS A 173 4.74 -7.29 -1.90
C HIS A 173 4.91 -7.21 -3.42
N LEU A 174 6.16 -7.10 -3.91
CA LEU A 174 6.44 -7.06 -5.34
C LEU A 174 5.93 -8.33 -6.05
N LYS A 175 6.15 -9.49 -5.42
CA LYS A 175 5.64 -10.76 -5.93
C LYS A 175 4.11 -10.78 -5.97
N PHE A 176 3.44 -10.36 -4.90
CA PHE A 176 1.98 -10.29 -4.89
C PHE A 176 1.45 -9.42 -6.02
N CYS A 177 1.96 -8.19 -6.15
CA CYS A 177 1.54 -7.25 -7.17
C CYS A 177 1.71 -7.82 -8.59
N HIS A 178 2.86 -8.44 -8.86
CA HIS A 178 3.12 -9.10 -10.13
C HIS A 178 2.17 -10.29 -10.38
N ASP A 179 2.08 -11.22 -9.43
CA ASP A 179 1.26 -12.43 -9.58
C ASP A 179 -0.23 -12.08 -9.73
N TYR A 180 -0.72 -11.07 -9.00
CA TYR A 180 -2.07 -10.57 -9.17
C TYR A 180 -2.27 -10.00 -10.57
N ALA A 181 -1.34 -9.19 -11.08
CA ALA A 181 -1.45 -8.61 -12.42
C ALA A 181 -1.50 -9.69 -13.51
N VAL A 182 -0.65 -10.73 -13.41
CA VAL A 182 -0.68 -11.89 -14.33
C VAL A 182 -2.06 -12.52 -14.43
N HIS A 183 -2.74 -12.69 -13.29
CA HIS A 183 -3.99 -13.43 -13.22
C HIS A 183 -5.22 -12.56 -13.50
N ASN A 184 -5.19 -11.32 -13.03
CA ASN A 184 -6.35 -10.45 -12.95
C ASN A 184 -6.20 -9.18 -13.81
N TYR A 185 -5.10 -8.97 -14.53
CA TYR A 185 -4.95 -7.85 -15.48
C TYR A 185 -4.23 -8.28 -16.77
N LYS A 186 -4.90 -9.12 -17.55
CA LYS A 186 -4.28 -9.94 -18.61
C LYS A 186 -3.86 -9.20 -19.88
N ASP A 187 -4.43 -8.04 -20.14
CA ASP A 187 -4.24 -7.31 -21.40
C ASP A 187 -3.01 -6.37 -21.39
N VAL A 188 -2.30 -6.30 -20.26
CA VAL A 188 -1.11 -5.45 -20.09
C VAL A 188 0.04 -6.25 -19.47
N SER A 189 1.25 -5.72 -19.52
CA SER A 189 2.41 -6.39 -18.91
C SER A 189 2.30 -6.39 -17.38
N PRO A 190 2.65 -7.49 -16.69
CA PRO A 190 2.77 -7.50 -15.22
C PRO A 190 4.12 -6.94 -14.73
N VAL A 191 5.09 -6.72 -15.64
CA VAL A 191 6.45 -6.25 -15.28
C VAL A 191 6.46 -4.93 -14.53
N PRO A 192 5.63 -3.91 -14.88
CA PRO A 192 5.54 -2.70 -14.08
C PRO A 192 5.21 -2.99 -12.62
N MET A 193 4.32 -3.95 -12.33
CA MET A 193 3.99 -4.31 -10.95
C MET A 193 5.11 -5.05 -10.20
N LEU A 194 6.09 -5.63 -10.89
CA LEU A 194 7.29 -6.16 -10.25
C LEU A 194 8.31 -5.06 -9.92
N LEU A 195 8.36 -4.01 -10.74
CA LEU A 195 9.41 -2.98 -10.70
C LEU A 195 8.91 -1.62 -10.21
N HIS A 196 7.63 -1.50 -9.85
CA HIS A 196 6.94 -0.23 -9.60
C HIS A 196 7.58 0.65 -8.52
N SER A 197 8.32 0.05 -7.58
CA SER A 197 8.90 0.71 -6.42
C SER A 197 10.40 1.01 -6.57
N ILE A 198 11.08 0.51 -7.62
CA ILE A 198 12.55 0.65 -7.72
C ILE A 198 12.98 2.10 -7.99
N MET A 199 12.12 2.90 -8.64
CA MET A 199 12.38 4.30 -8.95
C MET A 199 11.91 5.25 -7.83
N GLY A 200 11.52 4.71 -6.68
CA GLY A 200 11.06 5.46 -5.53
C GLY A 200 9.88 4.76 -4.87
N VAL A 201 9.95 4.60 -3.55
CA VAL A 201 8.81 4.15 -2.74
C VAL A 201 8.04 5.34 -2.18
N GLY A 202 6.98 5.08 -1.40
CA GLY A 202 6.15 6.12 -0.78
C GLY A 202 6.91 7.11 0.13
N THR A 203 8.18 6.84 0.45
CA THR A 203 9.11 7.76 1.11
C THR A 203 10.14 8.32 0.12
N ASN A 204 11.35 8.70 0.58
CA ASN A 204 12.44 9.15 -0.30
C ASN A 204 13.55 8.10 -0.39
N PHE A 205 13.18 6.83 -0.28
CA PHE A 205 14.08 5.72 -0.57
C PHE A 205 13.95 5.31 -2.03
N PHE A 206 15.09 4.99 -2.65
CA PHE A 206 15.21 4.70 -4.08
C PHE A 206 16.11 3.48 -4.25
N PRO A 207 15.54 2.28 -4.45
CA PRO A 207 16.34 1.08 -4.71
C PRO A 207 17.26 1.24 -5.93
N MET A 208 16.79 1.93 -6.96
CA MET A 208 17.55 2.22 -8.17
C MET A 208 18.03 3.68 -8.17
N LYS A 209 19.26 3.91 -8.60
CA LYS A 209 19.85 5.23 -8.83
C LYS A 209 19.49 5.76 -10.21
N ILE A 210 19.48 7.09 -10.37
CA ILE A 210 19.15 7.74 -11.64
C ILE A 210 20.04 7.32 -12.81
N GLN A 211 21.31 7.01 -12.56
CA GLN A 211 22.26 6.58 -13.59
C GLN A 211 21.91 5.20 -14.19
N GLN A 212 21.08 4.41 -13.50
CA GLN A 212 20.67 3.07 -13.93
C GLN A 212 19.42 3.09 -14.83
N VAL A 213 18.80 4.26 -15.06
CA VAL A 213 17.63 4.37 -15.94
C VAL A 213 17.91 3.85 -17.36
N GLY A 214 19.09 4.14 -17.91
CA GLY A 214 19.49 3.63 -19.22
C GLY A 214 19.53 2.10 -19.25
N ARG A 215 20.10 1.50 -18.20
CA ARG A 215 20.17 0.04 -18.04
C ARG A 215 18.79 -0.58 -17.93
N LEU A 216 17.90 0.00 -17.13
CA LEU A 216 16.52 -0.49 -16.98
C LEU A 216 15.78 -0.49 -18.33
N LYS A 217 15.93 0.56 -19.15
CA LYS A 217 15.31 0.64 -20.49
C LYS A 217 15.76 -0.45 -21.46
N GLU A 218 16.92 -1.07 -21.25
CA GLU A 218 17.39 -2.20 -22.06
C GLU A 218 16.69 -3.52 -21.68
N LEU A 219 16.15 -3.60 -20.46
CA LEU A 219 15.57 -4.82 -19.88
C LEU A 219 14.06 -4.93 -20.09
N VAL A 220 13.40 -3.80 -20.27
CA VAL A 220 11.94 -3.68 -20.39
C VAL A 220 11.56 -3.02 -21.71
N THR A 221 10.33 -3.23 -22.15
CA THR A 221 9.78 -2.54 -23.33
C THR A 221 9.56 -1.05 -23.03
N PRO A 222 9.47 -0.18 -24.06
CA PRO A 222 9.15 1.23 -23.85
C PRO A 222 7.83 1.46 -23.09
N GLN A 223 6.82 0.63 -23.34
CA GLN A 223 5.53 0.69 -22.64
C GLN A 223 5.63 0.23 -21.19
N GLU A 224 6.40 -0.81 -20.88
CA GLU A 224 6.66 -1.18 -19.49
C GLU A 224 7.42 -0.06 -18.76
N PHE A 225 8.42 0.54 -19.41
CA PHE A 225 9.20 1.61 -18.81
C PHE A 225 8.35 2.84 -18.48
N SER A 226 7.44 3.26 -19.37
CA SER A 226 6.58 4.43 -19.11
C SER A 226 5.75 4.28 -17.85
N HIS A 227 5.26 3.07 -17.56
CA HIS A 227 4.53 2.78 -16.33
C HIS A 227 5.44 2.64 -15.11
N ILE A 228 6.62 2.03 -15.25
CA ILE A 228 7.59 1.91 -14.14
C ILE A 228 8.03 3.30 -13.67
N GLU A 229 8.32 4.21 -14.59
CA GLU A 229 8.78 5.56 -14.23
C GLU A 229 7.66 6.46 -13.71
N ALA A 230 6.43 6.26 -14.18
CA ALA A 230 5.26 7.01 -13.72
C ALA A 230 4.76 6.57 -12.35
N PHE A 231 5.01 5.30 -11.98
CA PHE A 231 4.36 4.70 -10.83
C PHE A 231 4.58 5.46 -9.50
N PRO A 232 5.81 5.81 -9.10
CA PRO A 232 6.01 6.54 -7.84
C PRO A 232 5.35 7.91 -7.84
N SER A 233 5.31 8.58 -8.99
CA SER A 233 4.66 9.88 -9.15
C SER A 233 3.16 9.76 -8.98
N PHE A 234 2.54 8.80 -9.67
CA PHE A 234 1.11 8.54 -9.57
C PHE A 234 0.69 8.13 -8.15
N LEU A 235 1.49 7.31 -7.46
CA LEU A 235 1.23 6.97 -6.07
C LEU A 235 1.18 8.22 -5.18
N ARG A 236 2.13 9.16 -5.37
CA ARG A 236 2.14 10.44 -4.63
C ARG A 236 0.99 11.36 -5.00
N LEU A 237 0.54 11.37 -6.25
CA LEU A 237 -0.64 12.15 -6.65
C LEU A 237 -1.92 11.56 -6.05
N VAL A 238 -2.14 10.25 -6.20
CA VAL A 238 -3.31 9.51 -5.68
C VAL A 238 -3.47 9.68 -4.17
N LEU A 239 -2.37 9.63 -3.41
CA LEU A 239 -2.40 9.71 -1.95
C LEU A 239 -2.16 11.11 -1.39
N GLY A 240 -1.53 12.00 -2.15
CA GLY A 240 -0.91 13.23 -1.65
C GLY A 240 -1.47 14.53 -2.20
N THR A 241 -2.28 14.48 -3.26
CA THR A 241 -2.93 15.67 -3.85
C THR A 241 -4.45 15.53 -3.82
N ASP A 242 -5.14 16.38 -4.57
CA ASP A 242 -6.59 16.40 -4.80
C ASP A 242 -6.99 15.70 -6.11
N LEU A 243 -6.08 14.91 -6.72
CA LEU A 243 -6.30 14.24 -8.01
C LEU A 243 -7.61 13.46 -8.06
N LEU A 244 -7.86 12.59 -7.08
CA LEU A 244 -9.06 11.76 -7.06
C LEU A 244 -10.32 12.60 -6.90
N GLU A 245 -10.28 13.65 -6.07
CA GLU A 245 -11.40 14.58 -5.87
C GLU A 245 -11.72 15.37 -7.13
N VAL A 246 -10.70 15.86 -7.84
CA VAL A 246 -10.88 16.54 -9.14
C VAL A 246 -11.51 15.58 -10.15
N MET A 247 -11.06 14.33 -10.21
CA MET A 247 -11.64 13.33 -11.10
C MET A 247 -13.11 13.01 -10.74
N LYS A 248 -13.44 12.85 -9.45
CA LYS A 248 -14.82 12.62 -9.00
C LYS A 248 -15.72 13.82 -9.28
N ALA A 249 -15.23 15.05 -9.05
CA ALA A 249 -15.97 16.27 -9.37
C ALA A 249 -16.28 16.39 -10.87
N LYS A 250 -15.40 15.85 -11.72
CA LYS A 250 -15.54 15.81 -13.18
C LYS A 250 -15.98 14.44 -13.71
N LYS A 251 -16.67 13.61 -12.93
CA LYS A 251 -17.01 12.22 -13.32
C LYS A 251 -17.71 12.11 -14.69
N ASN A 252 -18.58 13.07 -15.02
CA ASN A 252 -19.31 13.09 -16.28
C ASN A 252 -18.45 13.49 -17.49
N GLU A 253 -17.25 14.03 -17.26
CA GLU A 253 -16.31 14.48 -18.29
C GLU A 253 -15.11 13.54 -18.44
N LEU A 254 -14.99 12.48 -17.61
CA LEU A 254 -13.84 11.56 -17.64
C LEU A 254 -13.60 10.91 -19.01
N HIS A 255 -14.64 10.74 -19.83
CA HIS A 255 -14.51 10.26 -21.21
C HIS A 255 -13.72 11.20 -22.12
N LYS A 256 -13.62 12.49 -21.76
CA LYS A 256 -12.84 13.52 -22.48
C LYS A 256 -11.39 13.62 -22.02
N LEU A 257 -11.00 12.87 -20.99
CA LEU A 257 -9.63 12.92 -20.48
C LEU A 257 -8.66 12.33 -21.51
N LYS A 258 -7.69 13.13 -21.93
CA LYS A 258 -6.66 12.78 -22.91
C LYS A 258 -5.32 12.40 -22.32
N GLY A 259 -5.13 12.62 -21.02
CA GLY A 259 -3.89 12.27 -20.35
C GLY A 259 -3.60 13.11 -19.12
N LEU A 260 -2.38 12.98 -18.61
CA LEU A 260 -1.87 13.72 -17.47
C LEU A 260 -0.40 14.10 -17.69
N ASN A 261 -0.07 15.34 -17.35
CA ASN A 261 1.31 15.81 -17.20
C ASN A 261 1.65 15.93 -15.71
N CYS A 262 2.84 15.50 -15.31
CA CYS A 262 3.40 15.69 -13.98
C CYS A 262 4.94 15.58 -14.02
N TYR A 263 5.55 15.35 -12.86
CA TYR A 263 7.00 15.22 -12.72
C TYR A 263 7.36 13.86 -12.11
N ARG A 264 8.50 13.32 -12.54
CA ARG A 264 9.01 12.03 -12.08
C ARG A 264 9.66 12.16 -10.70
N VAL A 265 9.36 11.26 -9.77
CA VAL A 265 9.85 11.34 -8.37
C VAL A 265 11.38 11.39 -8.24
N ILE A 266 12.12 10.57 -9.00
CA ILE A 266 13.56 10.37 -8.78
C ILE A 266 14.42 11.58 -9.16
N ASP A 267 13.98 12.40 -10.11
CA ASP A 267 14.80 13.48 -10.69
C ASP A 267 14.02 14.72 -11.15
N ASN A 268 12.70 14.75 -10.90
CA ASN A 268 11.81 15.83 -11.30
C ASN A 268 11.75 16.08 -12.82
N SER A 269 12.11 15.07 -13.63
CA SER A 269 11.94 15.17 -15.08
C SER A 269 10.45 15.24 -15.45
N PRO A 270 10.04 16.05 -16.43
CA PRO A 270 8.66 16.06 -16.92
C PRO A 270 8.22 14.67 -17.37
N LEU A 271 6.98 14.32 -17.06
CA LEU A 271 6.36 13.05 -17.38
C LEU A 271 4.97 13.31 -17.96
N SER A 272 4.64 12.62 -19.04
CA SER A 272 3.35 12.72 -19.71
C SER A 272 2.84 11.33 -20.06
N LEU A 273 1.61 11.03 -19.66
CA LEU A 273 0.87 9.85 -20.14
C LEU A 273 -0.32 10.30 -20.98
N ASN A 274 -0.56 9.63 -22.11
CA ASN A 274 -1.80 9.79 -22.87
C ASN A 274 -2.98 9.13 -22.13
N GLY A 275 -4.19 9.23 -22.67
CA GLY A 275 -5.40 8.75 -22.01
C GLY A 275 -5.39 7.25 -21.71
N GLU A 276 -4.95 6.41 -22.65
CA GLU A 276 -4.92 4.96 -22.45
C GLU A 276 -3.84 4.54 -21.45
N ASP A 277 -2.65 5.15 -21.54
CA ASP A 277 -1.58 4.89 -20.57
C ASP A 277 -1.94 5.44 -19.17
N PHE A 278 -2.65 6.56 -19.10
CA PHE A 278 -3.18 7.09 -17.84
C PHE A 278 -4.11 6.08 -17.17
N TRP A 279 -5.10 5.55 -17.88
CA TRP A 279 -6.04 4.57 -17.31
C TRP A 279 -5.36 3.25 -16.95
N THR A 280 -4.38 2.82 -17.75
CA THR A 280 -3.54 1.66 -17.41
C THR A 280 -2.79 1.89 -16.11
N GLN A 281 -2.17 3.08 -15.96
CA GLN A 281 -1.46 3.46 -14.76
C GLN A 281 -2.38 3.51 -13.52
N MET A 282 -3.61 4.01 -13.67
CA MET A 282 -4.59 4.04 -12.58
C MET A 282 -5.01 2.62 -12.16
N ASN A 283 -5.17 1.67 -13.09
CA ASN A 283 -5.43 0.26 -12.76
C ASN A 283 -4.24 -0.38 -12.00
N TYR A 284 -3.00 -0.06 -12.37
CA TYR A 284 -1.83 -0.49 -11.59
C TYR A 284 -1.82 0.08 -10.16
N GLN A 285 -2.21 1.35 -9.99
CA GLN A 285 -2.34 1.94 -8.64
C GLN A 285 -3.44 1.26 -7.82
N LEU A 286 -4.59 0.93 -8.43
CA LEU A 286 -5.65 0.20 -7.75
C LEU A 286 -5.17 -1.17 -7.25
N LEU A 287 -4.50 -1.92 -8.13
CA LEU A 287 -3.93 -3.23 -7.80
C LEU A 287 -2.92 -3.14 -6.66
N HIS A 288 -2.00 -2.18 -6.72
CA HIS A 288 -1.01 -1.96 -5.68
C HIS A 288 -1.61 -1.73 -4.30
N MET A 289 -2.71 -0.99 -4.24
CA MET A 289 -3.37 -0.67 -2.97
C MET A 289 -3.99 -1.90 -2.29
N LEU A 290 -4.27 -2.99 -3.02
CA LEU A 290 -4.84 -4.23 -2.46
C LEU A 290 -4.02 -4.80 -1.31
N ASP A 291 -2.69 -4.70 -1.40
CA ASP A 291 -1.78 -5.25 -0.39
C ASP A 291 -1.72 -4.40 0.88
N PHE A 292 -2.20 -3.15 0.81
CA PHE A 292 -2.23 -2.22 1.93
C PHE A 292 -3.61 -2.14 2.58
N LEU A 293 -4.62 -2.82 2.04
CA LEU A 293 -5.93 -2.88 2.65
C LEU A 293 -5.90 -3.67 3.97
N PRO A 294 -6.69 -3.26 4.97
CA PRO A 294 -6.81 -4.02 6.20
C PRO A 294 -7.28 -5.45 5.93
N ALA A 295 -6.75 -6.42 6.69
CA ALA A 295 -7.14 -7.81 6.55
C ALA A 295 -8.57 -8.10 7.03
N ALA A 296 -9.11 -7.27 7.93
CA ALA A 296 -10.41 -7.42 8.55
C ALA A 296 -10.99 -6.06 8.95
N SER A 297 -12.25 -6.03 9.37
CA SER A 297 -12.95 -4.93 10.01
C SER A 297 -12.98 -3.65 9.17
N TRP A 298 -13.26 -3.77 7.88
CA TRP A 298 -13.16 -2.68 6.90
C TRP A 298 -13.98 -1.45 7.26
N LEU A 299 -15.21 -1.63 7.74
CA LEU A 299 -16.09 -0.51 8.09
C LEU A 299 -15.57 0.27 9.30
N SER A 300 -14.70 -0.32 10.12
CA SER A 300 -14.03 0.35 11.24
C SER A 300 -12.72 1.06 10.84
N GLN A 301 -12.31 0.94 9.57
CA GLN A 301 -11.02 1.40 9.05
C GLN A 301 -11.16 2.26 7.78
N LEU A 302 -12.32 2.88 7.59
CA LEU A 302 -12.57 3.79 6.46
C LEU A 302 -11.74 5.07 6.53
N ASP A 303 -11.20 5.39 7.70
CA ASP A 303 -10.27 6.49 7.93
C ASP A 303 -8.82 6.17 7.49
N ASP A 304 -8.55 4.92 7.09
CA ASP A 304 -7.27 4.52 6.52
C ASP A 304 -7.06 5.16 5.15
N GLY A 305 -5.96 5.91 4.98
CA GLY A 305 -5.67 6.61 3.72
C GLY A 305 -5.56 5.70 2.48
N PHE A 306 -5.07 4.46 2.62
CA PHE A 306 -5.03 3.51 1.52
C PHE A 306 -6.42 2.93 1.23
N MET A 307 -7.19 2.60 2.26
CA MET A 307 -8.59 2.15 2.10
C MET A 307 -9.43 3.23 1.42
N TRP A 308 -9.32 4.47 1.87
CA TRP A 308 -9.99 5.62 1.27
C TRP A 308 -9.62 5.78 -0.20
N ALA A 309 -8.32 5.84 -0.52
CA ALA A 309 -7.86 6.03 -1.90
C ALA A 309 -8.26 4.85 -2.81
N PHE A 310 -8.23 3.63 -2.29
CA PHE A 310 -8.70 2.43 -3.00
C PHE A 310 -10.18 2.54 -3.34
N ILE A 311 -11.06 2.86 -2.37
CA ILE A 311 -12.50 3.02 -2.60
C ILE A 311 -12.75 4.10 -3.66
N GLN A 312 -12.12 5.28 -3.51
CA GLN A 312 -12.30 6.37 -4.46
C GLN A 312 -11.85 5.98 -5.87
N LEU A 313 -10.69 5.31 -5.99
CA LEU A 313 -10.17 4.92 -7.30
C LEU A 313 -10.99 3.81 -7.94
N HIS A 314 -11.44 2.83 -7.15
CA HIS A 314 -12.33 1.77 -7.60
C HIS A 314 -13.65 2.35 -8.15
N GLU A 315 -14.27 3.29 -7.42
CA GLU A 315 -15.46 4.02 -7.87
C GLU A 315 -15.20 4.79 -9.18
N ILE A 316 -14.10 5.55 -9.27
CA ILE A 316 -13.75 6.31 -10.49
C ILE A 316 -13.60 5.38 -11.70
N LEU A 317 -12.86 4.28 -11.55
CA LEU A 317 -12.62 3.34 -12.65
C LEU A 317 -13.91 2.59 -13.05
N THR A 318 -14.78 2.28 -12.09
CA THR A 318 -16.08 1.64 -12.31
C THR A 318 -17.04 2.59 -13.03
N ASP A 319 -17.26 3.79 -12.48
CA ASP A 319 -18.18 4.79 -13.03
C ASP A 319 -17.77 5.29 -14.42
N SER A 320 -16.47 5.32 -14.70
CA SER A 320 -15.94 5.72 -16.02
C SER A 320 -15.90 4.58 -17.05
N GLY A 321 -16.18 3.34 -16.65
CA GLY A 321 -16.02 2.17 -17.51
C GLY A 321 -14.55 1.89 -17.90
N ARG A 322 -13.59 2.35 -17.10
CA ARG A 322 -12.13 2.21 -17.32
C ARG A 322 -11.47 1.18 -16.39
N MET A 323 -12.27 0.41 -15.65
CA MET A 323 -11.80 -0.76 -14.92
C MET A 323 -11.37 -1.84 -15.92
N ALA A 324 -10.06 -2.11 -15.99
CA ALA A 324 -9.47 -3.10 -16.88
C ALA A 324 -8.87 -4.29 -16.11
N CYS A 325 -8.44 -4.08 -14.87
CA CYS A 325 -8.07 -5.15 -13.96
C CYS A 325 -9.32 -5.71 -13.25
N LYS A 326 -9.36 -7.03 -13.04
CA LYS A 326 -10.38 -7.68 -12.23
C LYS A 326 -10.12 -7.35 -10.75
N VAL A 327 -11.00 -6.54 -10.19
CA VAL A 327 -11.04 -6.18 -8.77
C VAL A 327 -12.49 -6.21 -8.30
N GLU A 328 -12.91 -7.41 -7.87
CA GLU A 328 -14.20 -7.63 -7.22
C GLU A 328 -14.16 -7.01 -5.83
N PHE A 329 -14.93 -5.95 -5.63
CA PHE A 329 -14.97 -5.24 -4.37
C PHE A 329 -16.40 -4.81 -4.05
N ASP A 330 -16.84 -5.18 -2.85
CA ASP A 330 -18.13 -4.79 -2.31
C ASP A 330 -17.94 -4.34 -0.86
N LEU A 331 -18.00 -3.03 -0.63
CA LEU A 331 -17.88 -2.45 0.70
C LEU A 331 -19.02 -2.88 1.63
N SER A 332 -20.18 -3.25 1.10
CA SER A 332 -21.33 -3.71 1.91
C SER A 332 -21.11 -5.08 2.55
N SER A 333 -20.14 -5.85 2.04
CA SER A 333 -19.65 -7.08 2.66
C SER A 333 -18.65 -6.85 3.81
N GLY A 334 -18.23 -5.59 4.02
CA GLY A 334 -17.31 -5.23 5.08
C GLY A 334 -17.95 -5.32 6.46
N GLU A 335 -17.13 -5.65 7.45
CA GLU A 335 -17.55 -5.81 8.83
C GLU A 335 -17.04 -4.65 9.70
N CYS A 336 -17.72 -4.39 10.81
CA CYS A 336 -17.33 -3.36 11.79
C CYS A 336 -16.83 -3.96 13.11
N THR A 337 -16.70 -5.29 13.18
CA THR A 337 -16.35 -5.97 14.43
C THR A 337 -14.90 -5.69 14.82
N PRO A 338 -14.63 -5.19 16.04
CA PRO A 338 -13.26 -5.03 16.53
C PRO A 338 -12.65 -6.36 17.01
N ASP A 339 -13.40 -7.47 16.91
CA ASP A 339 -12.98 -8.79 17.36
C ASP A 339 -11.73 -9.24 16.60
N GLY A 340 -10.68 -9.57 17.35
CA GLY A 340 -9.39 -9.95 16.77
C GLY A 340 -8.49 -8.77 16.41
N MET A 341 -8.92 -7.51 16.60
CA MET A 341 -8.08 -6.33 16.38
C MET A 341 -7.44 -5.85 17.70
N PRO A 342 -6.15 -5.45 17.71
CA PRO A 342 -5.52 -4.99 18.93
C PRO A 342 -6.02 -3.57 19.24
N LEU A 343 -6.45 -3.34 20.49
CA LEU A 343 -6.65 -2.00 21.00
C LEU A 343 -5.29 -1.32 21.15
N THR A 344 -4.91 -0.51 20.16
CA THR A 344 -3.67 0.27 20.18
C THR A 344 -3.98 1.72 20.52
N VAL A 345 -3.01 2.42 21.10
CA VAL A 345 -3.11 3.89 21.24
C VAL A 345 -3.38 4.55 19.89
N GLY A 346 -2.82 4.00 18.80
CA GLY A 346 -3.07 4.46 17.44
C GLY A 346 -4.53 4.30 16.99
N SER A 347 -5.18 3.17 17.28
CA SER A 347 -6.58 2.95 16.92
C SER A 347 -7.54 3.80 17.75
N ILE A 348 -7.25 4.01 19.03
CA ILE A 348 -8.03 4.93 19.89
C ILE A 348 -7.92 6.37 19.40
N LEU A 349 -6.69 6.82 19.09
CA LEU A 349 -6.46 8.18 18.56
C LEU A 349 -7.17 8.39 17.22
N ARG A 350 -7.19 7.39 16.35
CA ARG A 350 -7.89 7.46 15.06
C ARG A 350 -9.40 7.61 15.23
N GLY A 351 -10.02 6.84 16.13
CA GLY A 351 -11.46 6.92 16.39
C GLY A 351 -11.96 8.28 16.92
N VAL A 352 -11.07 9.19 17.33
CA VAL A 352 -11.44 10.54 17.82
C VAL A 352 -11.02 11.68 16.90
N ILE A 353 -10.19 11.41 15.87
CA ILE A 353 -9.73 12.44 14.94
C ILE A 353 -10.64 12.43 13.70
N PRO A 354 -11.27 13.57 13.34
CA PRO A 354 -12.04 13.67 12.11
C PRO A 354 -11.24 13.27 10.85
N ASP A 355 -11.87 12.54 9.93
CA ASP A 355 -11.24 11.99 8.71
C ASP A 355 -10.49 13.05 7.88
N PHE A 356 -11.05 14.25 7.77
CA PHE A 356 -10.43 15.34 7.01
C PHE A 356 -9.06 15.75 7.58
N ILE A 357 -8.84 15.57 8.89
CA ILE A 357 -7.56 15.85 9.54
C ILE A 357 -6.56 14.74 9.21
N ILE A 358 -6.97 13.47 9.31
CA ILE A 358 -6.11 12.32 8.98
C ILE A 358 -5.63 12.43 7.53
N LYS A 359 -6.54 12.74 6.62
CA LYS A 359 -6.23 13.00 5.20
C LYS A 359 -5.25 14.14 5.01
N LYS A 360 -5.49 15.30 5.62
CA LYS A 360 -4.56 16.45 5.55
C LYS A 360 -3.18 16.12 6.12
N LEU A 361 -3.09 15.27 7.15
CA LEU A 361 -1.81 14.81 7.70
C LEU A 361 -1.07 13.91 6.71
N ALA A 362 -1.77 12.99 6.04
CA ALA A 362 -1.18 12.13 5.00
C ALA A 362 -0.68 12.97 3.80
N GLN A 363 -1.50 13.89 3.28
CA GLN A 363 -1.11 14.81 2.20
C GLN A 363 0.09 15.68 2.61
N LYS A 364 0.11 16.21 3.84
CA LYS A 364 1.23 16.97 4.38
C LYS A 364 2.51 16.13 4.48
N ALA A 365 2.40 14.85 4.82
CA ALA A 365 3.54 13.94 4.88
C ALA A 365 4.15 13.73 3.48
N ILE A 366 3.33 13.45 2.47
CA ILE A 366 3.78 13.32 1.07
C ILE A 366 4.36 14.64 0.54
N GLY A 367 3.75 15.77 0.87
CA GLY A 367 4.29 17.10 0.55
C GLY A 367 5.67 17.34 1.20
N LYS A 368 5.86 16.91 2.45
CA LYS A 368 7.17 16.98 3.13
C LYS A 368 8.20 16.09 2.47
N PHE A 369 7.85 14.85 2.11
CA PHE A 369 8.75 13.95 1.39
C PHE A 369 9.15 14.53 0.03
N SER A 370 8.18 14.99 -0.76
CA SER A 370 8.43 15.59 -2.07
C SER A 370 9.32 16.82 -1.99
N LYS A 371 9.03 17.74 -1.05
CA LYS A 371 9.86 18.92 -0.83
C LYS A 371 11.31 18.58 -0.46
N ALA A 372 11.52 17.51 0.31
CA ALA A 372 12.86 17.12 0.75
C ALA A 372 13.78 16.64 -0.39
N ILE A 373 13.22 16.23 -1.53
CA ILE A 373 13.97 15.82 -2.73
C ILE A 373 13.76 16.77 -3.91
N ASN A 374 13.16 17.94 -3.68
CA ASN A 374 12.81 18.90 -4.74
C ASN A 374 11.91 18.29 -5.84
N HIS A 375 11.01 17.40 -5.46
CA HIS A 375 9.98 16.85 -6.35
C HIS A 375 8.75 17.76 -6.37
N ASP A 376 8.31 18.11 -7.57
CA ASP A 376 7.14 18.91 -7.85
C ASP A 376 5.88 18.02 -7.91
N LEU A 377 4.88 18.33 -7.10
CA LEU A 377 3.61 17.61 -7.04
C LEU A 377 2.53 18.23 -7.94
N THR A 378 2.87 19.27 -8.71
CA THR A 378 1.94 19.83 -9.69
C THR A 378 1.65 18.81 -10.79
N TYR A 379 0.40 18.81 -11.23
CA TYR A 379 -0.07 17.97 -12.30
C TYR A 379 -1.12 18.73 -13.12
N GLU A 380 -1.30 18.30 -14.36
CA GLU A 380 -2.31 18.83 -15.27
C GLU A 380 -3.07 17.65 -15.89
N LEU A 381 -4.39 17.61 -15.70
CA LEU A 381 -5.27 16.73 -16.45
C LEU A 381 -5.57 17.38 -17.80
N ILE A 382 -5.27 16.69 -18.89
CA ILE A 382 -5.46 17.18 -20.26
C ILE A 382 -6.84 16.74 -20.73
N TRP A 383 -7.68 17.68 -21.15
CA TRP A 383 -9.06 17.42 -21.62
C TRP A 383 -9.21 17.76 -23.11
N GLU A 384 -10.20 17.15 -23.77
CA GLU A 384 -10.67 17.56 -25.11
C GLU A 384 -11.29 18.95 -25.17
#